data_AF-A0A9W8NGS4-F1
#
_entry.id   AF-A0A9W8NGS4-F1
#
_cell.length_a   1.000
_cell.length_b   1.000
_cell.length_c   1.000
_cell.angle_alpha   90.00
_cell.angle_beta   90.00
_cell.angle_gamma   90.00
#
_symmetry.space_group_name_H-M   'P 1'
#
loop_
_entity.id
_entity.type
_entity.pdbx_description
1 polymer ?
#
loop_
_entity_poly.entity_id
_entity_poly.type
_entity_poly.pdbx_seq_one_letter_code
_entity_poly.pdbx_strand_id
1 'polypeptide(L)'
;MSRMLWAFDLKPAVDSKTGKEVLPDANNVVDGLFVVPQPFPASIVPRSASRAARVKEEWGHVQHLLDENNQWKTVPEGLKWRDYEPLDGEEDVFDVDP
;
A
#
# COMPACT_ATOMS: atom_id res chain seq x y z
N MET A 1 8.18 -1.98 5.99
CA MET A 1 7.61 -1.99 7.36
C MET A 1 8.30 -1.05 8.34
N SER A 2 9.63 -0.98 8.43
CA SER A 2 10.33 -0.19 9.46
C SER A 2 9.95 1.30 9.54
N ARG A 3 9.69 1.95 8.39
CA ARG A 3 9.25 3.36 8.34
C ARG A 3 7.86 3.59 8.95
N MET A 4 6.91 2.67 8.72
CA MET A 4 5.58 2.73 9.35
C MET A 4 5.67 2.58 10.86
N LEU A 5 6.40 1.56 11.33
CA LEU A 5 6.60 1.31 12.77
C LEU A 5 7.41 2.42 13.45
N TRP A 6 8.27 3.12 12.71
CA TRP A 6 8.92 4.33 13.22
C TRP A 6 7.92 5.49 13.34
N ALA A 7 7.07 5.73 12.35
CA ALA A 7 6.21 6.92 12.34
C ALA A 7 4.93 6.79 13.20
N PHE A 8 4.33 5.60 13.29
CA PHE A 8 2.99 5.40 13.82
C PHE A 8 2.94 4.31 14.90
N ASP A 9 2.01 4.47 15.84
CA ASP A 9 1.48 3.37 16.63
C ASP A 9 0.29 2.76 15.90
N LEU A 10 0.33 1.43 15.75
CA LEU A 10 -0.75 0.64 15.19
C LEU A 10 -1.47 -0.04 16.36
N LYS A 11 -2.70 0.38 16.63
CA LYS A 11 -3.50 -0.07 17.78
C LYS A 11 -4.84 -0.65 17.31
N PRO A 12 -5.45 -1.53 18.10
CA PRO A 12 -6.84 -1.94 17.86
C PRO A 12 -7.75 -0.72 17.78
N ALA A 13 -8.80 -0.81 16.97
CA ALA A 13 -9.87 0.19 17.03
C ALA A 13 -10.63 0.05 18.35
N VAL A 14 -11.20 1.15 18.84
CA VAL A 14 -12.05 1.15 20.04
C VAL A 14 -13.51 1.25 19.58
N ASP A 15 -14.35 0.31 20.02
CA ASP A 15 -15.79 0.35 19.76
C ASP A 15 -16.43 1.54 20.51
N SER A 16 -17.15 2.38 19.77
CA SER A 16 -17.69 3.64 20.30
C SER A 16 -18.81 3.47 21.33
N LYS A 17 -19.48 2.30 21.36
CA LYS A 17 -20.60 2.03 22.27
C LYS A 17 -20.11 1.40 23.58
N THR A 18 -19.10 0.54 23.49
CA THR A 18 -18.61 -0.29 24.61
C THR A 18 -17.29 0.21 25.20
N GLY A 19 -16.54 1.02 24.45
CA GLY A 19 -15.21 1.50 24.84
C GLY A 19 -14.13 0.42 24.84
N LYS A 20 -14.41 -0.77 24.29
CA LYS A 20 -13.46 -1.89 24.26
C LYS A 20 -12.69 -1.95 22.94
N GLU A 21 -11.49 -2.50 23.00
CA GLU A 21 -10.69 -2.79 21.82
C GLU A 21 -11.36 -3.87 20.95
N VAL A 22 -11.36 -3.65 19.64
CA VAL A 22 -11.84 -4.58 18.63
C VAL A 22 -10.62 -5.19 17.94
N LEU A 23 -10.34 -6.46 18.24
CA LEU A 23 -9.29 -7.21 17.56
C LEU A 23 -9.85 -7.86 16.29
N PRO A 24 -9.10 -7.82 15.17
CA PRO A 24 -9.49 -8.56 13.98
C PRO A 24 -9.38 -10.07 14.20
N ASP A 25 -10.33 -10.82 13.68
CA ASP A 25 -10.25 -12.28 13.63
C ASP A 25 -9.26 -12.70 12.53
N ALA A 26 -8.20 -13.40 12.92
CA ALA A 26 -7.17 -13.88 12.01
C ALA A 26 -7.66 -14.89 10.97
N ASN A 27 -8.78 -15.57 11.23
CA ASN A 27 -9.39 -16.51 10.30
C ASN A 27 -10.47 -15.87 9.41
N ASN A 28 -10.82 -14.61 9.66
CA ASN A 28 -11.80 -13.90 8.85
C ASN A 28 -11.16 -13.35 7.58
N VAL A 29 -10.97 -14.23 6.61
CA VAL A 29 -10.31 -13.96 5.33
C VAL A 29 -11.29 -14.02 4.15
N VAL A 30 -10.94 -13.37 3.04
CA VAL A 30 -11.57 -13.57 1.74
C VAL A 30 -10.89 -14.75 1.06
N ASP A 31 -11.67 -15.74 0.63
CA ASP A 31 -11.18 -16.87 -0.17
C ASP A 31 -11.16 -16.50 -1.67
N GLY A 32 -10.13 -16.93 -2.39
CA GLY A 32 -9.94 -16.63 -3.81
C GLY A 32 -8.51 -16.92 -4.26
N LEU A 33 -8.10 -16.33 -5.41
CA LEU A 33 -6.72 -16.44 -5.90
C LEU A 33 -5.69 -15.93 -4.88
N PHE A 34 -6.08 -14.96 -4.06
CA PHE A 34 -5.32 -14.48 -2.90
C PHE A 34 -6.13 -14.67 -1.63
N VAL A 35 -5.50 -15.17 -0.57
CA VAL A 35 -6.08 -15.21 0.77
C VAL A 35 -5.67 -13.92 1.49
N VAL A 36 -6.63 -13.04 1.74
CA VAL A 36 -6.41 -11.75 2.41
C VAL A 36 -7.40 -11.56 3.55
N PRO A 37 -7.04 -10.86 4.64
CA PRO A 37 -8.00 -10.52 5.68
C PRO A 37 -9.18 -9.72 5.12
N GLN A 38 -10.39 -9.97 5.64
CA GLN A 38 -11.51 -9.05 5.45
C GLN A 38 -11.16 -7.66 6.01
N PRO A 39 -11.70 -6.57 5.44
CA PRO A 39 -11.50 -5.23 5.99
C PRO A 39 -11.88 -5.16 7.48
N PHE A 40 -10.98 -4.63 8.30
CA PHE A 40 -11.18 -4.46 9.73
C PHE A 40 -10.76 -3.06 10.19
N PRO A 41 -11.38 -2.51 11.25
CA PRO A 41 -11.01 -1.19 11.75
C PRO A 41 -9.69 -1.26 12.53
N ALA A 42 -8.85 -0.24 12.37
CA ALA A 42 -7.61 -0.07 13.12
C ALA A 42 -7.38 1.40 13.48
N SER A 43 -6.68 1.65 14.59
CA SER A 43 -6.24 2.98 14.98
C SER A 43 -4.76 3.17 14.62
N ILE A 44 -4.50 4.06 13.66
CA ILE A 44 -3.15 4.40 13.22
C ILE A 44 -2.88 5.83 13.64
N VAL A 45 -2.05 6.02 14.66
CA VAL A 45 -1.79 7.34 15.25
C VAL A 45 -0.31 7.70 15.16
N PRO A 46 0.05 8.94 14.79
CA PRO A 46 1.44 9.36 14.80
C PRO A 46 2.04 9.26 16.20
N ARG A 47 3.26 8.73 16.30
CA ARG A 47 3.97 8.59 17.59
C ARG A 47 4.37 9.93 18.21
N SER A 48 4.58 10.95 17.39
CA SER A 48 4.85 12.31 17.83
C SER A 48 4.54 13.33 16.73
N ALA A 49 4.36 14.58 17.13
CA ALA A 49 4.20 15.69 16.19
C ALA A 49 5.42 15.85 15.26
N SER A 50 6.64 15.65 15.77
CA SER A 50 7.86 15.74 14.97
C SER A 50 7.95 14.65 13.90
N ARG A 51 7.56 13.42 14.22
CA ARG A 51 7.52 12.32 13.23
C ARG A 51 6.44 12.55 12.19
N ALA A 52 5.26 13.04 12.61
CA ALA A 52 4.20 13.43 11.68
C ALA A 52 4.65 14.53 10.72
N ALA A 53 5.36 15.55 11.23
CA ALA A 53 5.93 16.62 10.42
C ALA A 53 6.94 16.08 9.40
N ARG A 54 7.85 15.19 9.84
CA ARG A 54 8.83 14.59 8.93
C ARG A 54 8.18 13.77 7.81
N VAL A 55 7.15 12.99 8.12
CA VAL A 55 6.40 12.22 7.09
C VAL A 55 5.75 13.16 6.08
N LYS A 56 5.15 14.27 6.53
CA LYS A 56 4.51 15.25 5.63
C LYS A 56 5.53 16.00 4.76
N GLU A 57 6.68 16.34 5.32
CA GLU A 57 7.80 16.96 4.60
C GLU A 57 8.29 16.05 3.45
N GLU A 58 8.60 14.79 3.78
CA GLU A 58 9.04 13.79 2.79
C GLU A 58 7.98 13.52 1.72
N TRP A 59 6.70 13.49 2.11
CA TRP A 59 5.60 13.38 1.17
C TRP A 59 5.61 14.55 0.19
N GLY A 60 5.75 15.80 0.68
CA GLY A 60 5.83 17.00 -0.15
C GLY A 60 6.95 16.95 -1.19
N HIS A 61 8.09 16.35 -0.86
CA HIS A 61 9.20 16.19 -1.79
C HIS A 61 8.89 15.25 -2.96
N VAL A 62 8.04 14.24 -2.78
CA VAL A 62 7.76 13.22 -3.81
C VAL A 62 6.44 13.42 -4.55
N GLN A 63 5.54 14.29 -4.06
CA GLN A 63 4.22 14.52 -4.67
C GLN A 63 4.29 14.91 -6.15
N HIS A 64 5.34 15.61 -6.58
CA HIS A 64 5.51 16.00 -7.99
C HIS A 64 5.66 14.81 -8.95
N LEU A 65 6.06 13.65 -8.43
CA LEU A 65 6.19 12.39 -9.18
C LEU A 65 4.84 11.65 -9.34
N LEU A 66 3.80 12.13 -8.65
CA LEU A 66 2.49 11.48 -8.58
C LEU A 66 1.41 12.26 -9.34
N ASP A 67 0.51 11.54 -10.01
CA ASP A 67 -0.67 12.10 -10.67
C ASP A 67 -1.78 12.47 -9.67
N GLU A 68 -2.93 12.92 -10.18
CA GLU A 68 -4.09 13.31 -9.38
C GLU A 68 -4.70 12.17 -8.54
N ASN A 69 -4.43 10.92 -8.92
CA ASN A 69 -4.87 9.71 -8.21
C ASN A 69 -3.79 9.15 -7.27
N ASN A 70 -2.70 9.92 -7.05
CA ASN A 70 -1.52 9.52 -6.30
C ASN A 70 -0.80 8.27 -6.87
N GLN A 71 -0.90 8.04 -8.18
CA GLN A 71 -0.12 7.03 -8.90
C GLN A 71 1.15 7.64 -9.50
N TRP A 72 2.16 6.82 -9.79
CA TRP A 72 3.38 7.29 -10.44
C TRP A 72 3.10 7.80 -11.85
N LYS A 73 3.55 9.02 -12.18
CA LYS A 73 3.44 9.57 -13.55
C LYS A 73 4.30 8.81 -14.56
N THR A 74 5.44 8.31 -14.10
CA THR A 74 6.44 7.58 -14.89
C THR A 74 7.11 6.54 -14.00
N VAL A 75 7.67 5.48 -14.60
CA VAL A 75 8.43 4.46 -13.86
C VAL A 75 9.63 5.09 -13.14
N PRO A 76 9.72 4.98 -11.79
CA PRO A 76 10.84 5.52 -11.02
C PRO A 76 12.22 5.00 -11.46
N GLU A 77 13.27 5.80 -11.24
CA GLU A 77 14.65 5.40 -11.52
C GLU A 77 15.07 4.20 -10.68
N GLY A 78 15.79 3.25 -11.27
CA GLY A 78 16.34 2.07 -10.57
C GLY A 78 15.41 0.86 -10.48
N LEU A 79 14.20 0.91 -11.05
CA LEU A 79 13.37 -0.29 -11.24
C LEU A 79 13.86 -1.10 -12.44
N LYS A 80 14.00 -2.42 -12.27
CA LYS A 80 14.50 -3.35 -13.32
C LYS A 80 13.71 -3.33 -14.63
N TRP A 81 12.50 -2.79 -14.64
CA TRP A 81 11.60 -2.77 -15.79
C TRP A 81 11.47 -1.38 -16.46
N ARG A 82 12.28 -0.40 -16.05
CA ARG A 82 12.21 0.95 -16.65
C ARG A 82 12.51 0.92 -18.15
N ASP A 83 13.39 0.03 -18.57
CA ASP A 83 13.85 -0.11 -19.96
C ASP A 83 13.04 -1.15 -20.74
N TYR A 84 11.89 -1.59 -20.20
CA TYR A 84 10.98 -2.46 -20.94
C TYR A 84 10.25 -1.62 -21.98
N GLU A 85 10.68 -1.73 -23.23
CA GLU A 85 9.87 -1.36 -24.38
C GLU A 85 8.89 -2.52 -24.65
N PRO A 86 7.57 -2.29 -24.60
CA PRO A 86 6.61 -3.30 -25.02
C PRO A 86 6.94 -3.66 -26.46
N LEU A 87 7.05 -4.95 -26.76
CA LEU A 87 7.12 -5.42 -28.14
C LEU A 87 5.82 -5.02 -28.82
N ASP A 88 5.92 -4.02 -29.68
CA ASP A 88 4.84 -3.40 -30.38
C ASP A 88 4.18 -4.41 -31.33
N GLY A 89 3.01 -4.90 -30.93
CA GLY A 89 1.90 -5.20 -31.83
C GLY A 89 1.99 -6.40 -32.76
N GLU A 90 3.05 -7.19 -32.76
CA GLU A 90 2.99 -8.55 -33.33
C GLU A 90 2.46 -9.48 -32.24
N GLU A 91 1.19 -9.88 -32.38
CA GLU A 91 0.65 -11.05 -31.69
C GLU A 91 1.57 -12.23 -32.03
N ASP A 92 2.51 -12.55 -31.15
CA ASP A 92 3.17 -13.84 -31.16
C ASP A 92 2.06 -14.87 -30.93
N VAL A 93 1.53 -15.39 -32.05
CA VAL A 93 0.69 -16.57 -32.07
C VAL A 93 1.56 -17.66 -31.47
N PHE A 94 1.35 -17.94 -30.18
CA PHE A 94 1.92 -19.12 -29.56
C PHE A 94 1.32 -20.32 -30.29
N ASP A 95 2.06 -20.88 -31.25
CA ASP A 95 1.75 -22.18 -31.82
C ASP A 95 1.81 -23.19 -30.66
N VAL A 96 0.63 -23.51 -30.14
CA VAL A 96 0.44 -24.64 -29.24
C VAL A 96 0.50 -25.87 -30.13
N ASP A 97 1.68 -26.50 -30.16
CA ASP A 97 1.87 -27.81 -30.81
C ASP A 97 0.83 -28.80 -30.24
N PRO A 98 0.15 -29.59 -31.10
CA PRO A 98 -1.09 -30.29 -30.75
C PRO A 98 -0.94 -31.46 -29.76
#